data_AF-A0A3B8MYK9-F1
#
_entry.id   AF-A0A3B8MYK9-F1
#
_cell.length_a   1.000
_cell.length_b   1.000
_cell.length_c   1.000
_cell.angle_alpha   90.00
_cell.angle_beta   90.00
_cell.angle_gamma   90.00
#
_symmetry.space_group_name_H-M   'P 1'
#
loop_
_entity.id
_entity.type
_entity.pdbx_description
1 polymer ?
#
loop_
_entity_poly.entity_id
_entity_poly.type
_entity_poly.pdbx_seq_one_letter_code
_entity_poly.pdbx_strand_id
1 'polypeptide(L)'
;DKSYKFFLGLLKTYKNNIIAFVVALSIGLSFIVYEEGFAYKITVDGETIGITKNIDEVKSFIEELHKKEKQKTGTDIVLNQQIKFERVRVSNKELTDVHKIYANLENAMSFSCKAAAIIVDGKFVTALKNEEEANKVLEMLKNKYARDSDRTYFKEDVKIEEKYIPPKYLVSFEEALKILQQP
;
A
#
# COMPACT_ATOMS: atom_id res chain seq x y z
N ASP A 1 -34.13 34.19 61.34
CA ASP A 1 -34.63 32.96 60.70
C ASP A 1 -34.75 33.02 59.15
N LYS A 2 -35.02 34.17 58.52
CA LYS A 2 -35.07 34.28 57.04
C LYS A 2 -33.72 34.26 56.32
N SER A 3 -32.65 34.80 56.91
CA SER A 3 -31.33 34.86 56.27
C SER A 3 -30.64 33.49 56.17
N TYR A 4 -30.82 32.60 57.15
CA TYR A 4 -30.27 31.24 57.12
C TYR A 4 -30.92 30.37 56.03
N LYS A 5 -32.25 30.49 55.85
CA LYS A 5 -32.98 29.79 54.76
C LYS A 5 -32.57 30.30 53.37
N PHE A 6 -32.23 31.58 53.24
CA PHE A 6 -31.70 32.15 52.00
C PHE A 6 -30.30 31.63 51.67
N PHE A 7 -29.38 31.62 52.66
CA PHE A 7 -28.04 31.05 52.50
C PHE A 7 -28.05 29.54 52.23
N LEU A 8 -28.94 28.79 52.88
CA LEU A 8 -29.15 27.37 52.58
C LEU A 8 -29.75 27.13 51.20
N GLY A 9 -30.66 28.00 50.74
CA GLY A 9 -31.19 27.98 49.38
C GLY A 9 -30.10 28.24 48.34
N LEU A 10 -29.24 29.23 48.59
CA LEU A 10 -28.06 29.54 47.78
C LEU A 10 -27.06 28.36 47.74
N LEU A 11 -26.75 27.77 48.89
CA LEU A 11 -25.89 26.58 49.01
C LEU A 11 -26.49 25.35 48.30
N LYS A 12 -27.81 25.16 48.33
CA LYS A 12 -28.50 24.04 47.66
C LYS A 12 -28.50 24.21 46.14
N THR A 13 -28.70 25.43 45.64
CA THR A 13 -28.57 25.76 44.21
C THR A 13 -27.11 25.61 43.74
N TYR A 14 -26.14 26.02 44.56
CA TYR A 14 -24.71 25.85 44.29
C TYR A 14 -24.28 24.38 44.32
N LYS A 15 -24.81 23.59 45.26
CA LYS A 15 -24.57 22.14 45.40
C LYS A 15 -25.18 21.34 44.23
N ASN A 16 -26.35 21.72 43.73
CA ASN A 16 -26.94 21.11 42.54
C ASN A 16 -26.12 21.41 41.27
N ASN A 17 -25.57 22.62 41.13
CA ASN A 17 -24.67 22.96 40.03
C ASN A 17 -23.32 22.23 40.12
N ILE A 18 -22.79 22.02 41.33
CA ILE A 18 -21.59 21.19 41.54
C ILE A 18 -21.85 19.72 41.19
N ILE A 19 -23.00 19.15 41.60
CA ILE A 19 -23.35 17.77 41.26
C ILE A 19 -23.48 17.61 39.74
N ALA A 20 -24.15 18.53 39.06
CA ALA A 20 -24.27 18.51 37.60
C ALA A 20 -22.90 18.63 36.91
N PHE A 21 -22.00 19.48 37.42
CA PHE A 21 -20.63 19.61 36.91
C PHE A 21 -19.81 18.33 37.12
N VAL A 22 -19.89 17.70 38.30
CA VAL A 22 -19.19 16.43 38.58
C VAL A 22 -19.70 15.31 37.68
N VAL A 23 -21.01 15.21 37.46
CA VAL A 23 -21.60 14.23 36.53
C VAL A 23 -21.13 14.48 35.09
N ALA A 24 -21.15 15.74 34.62
CA ALA A 24 -20.65 16.09 33.30
C ALA A 24 -19.15 15.78 33.14
N LEU A 25 -18.35 16.05 34.18
CA LEU A 25 -16.92 15.73 34.22
C LEU A 25 -16.70 14.21 34.19
N SER A 26 -17.46 13.43 34.97
CA SER A 26 -17.39 11.97 34.96
C SER A 26 -17.76 11.38 33.61
N ILE A 27 -18.78 11.92 32.93
CA ILE A 27 -19.16 11.51 31.56
C ILE A 27 -18.05 11.86 30.57
N GLY A 28 -17.47 13.06 30.65
CA GLY A 28 -16.36 13.49 29.80
C GLY A 28 -15.10 12.61 29.98
N LEU A 29 -14.71 12.34 31.23
CA LEU A 29 -13.59 11.44 31.54
C LEU A 29 -13.87 10.01 31.09
N SER A 30 -15.10 9.53 31.23
CA SER A 30 -15.51 8.20 30.74
C SER A 30 -15.39 8.11 29.21
N PHE A 31 -15.71 9.19 28.49
CA PHE A 31 -15.57 9.25 27.04
C PHE A 31 -14.09 9.21 26.60
N ILE A 32 -13.21 9.93 27.31
CA ILE A 32 -11.76 9.92 27.05
C ILE A 32 -11.19 8.50 27.24
N VAL A 33 -11.49 7.86 28.38
CA VAL A 33 -11.05 6.49 28.66
C VAL A 33 -11.64 5.48 27.66
N TYR A 34 -12.84 5.75 27.15
CA TYR A 34 -13.48 4.90 26.15
C TYR A 34 -12.76 4.92 24.81
N GLU A 35 -12.35 6.10 24.31
CA GLU A 35 -11.58 6.21 23.07
C GLU A 35 -10.14 5.71 23.21
N GLU A 36 -9.51 5.89 24.38
CA GLU A 36 -8.14 5.43 24.62
C GLU A 36 -7.95 3.92 24.48
N GLY A 37 -9.01 3.13 24.66
CA GLY A 37 -8.96 1.67 24.55
C GLY A 37 -8.98 1.14 23.13
N PHE A 38 -9.21 1.97 22.11
CA PHE A 38 -9.30 1.50 20.72
C PHE A 38 -8.03 1.77 19.92
N ALA A 39 -7.66 0.81 19.09
CA ALA A 39 -6.61 0.91 18.08
C ALA A 39 -7.02 0.12 16.82
N TYR A 40 -6.14 0.10 15.83
CA TYR A 40 -6.30 -0.66 14.60
C TYR A 40 -5.23 -1.73 14.50
N LYS A 41 -5.65 -2.99 14.39
CA LYS A 41 -4.79 -4.12 14.05
C LYS A 41 -4.67 -4.18 12.53
N ILE A 42 -3.44 -4.24 12.05
CA ILE A 42 -3.12 -4.26 10.62
C ILE A 42 -2.70 -5.68 10.26
N THR A 43 -3.35 -6.24 9.25
CA THR A 43 -3.00 -7.57 8.74
C THR A 43 -2.69 -7.53 7.26
N VAL A 44 -1.65 -8.25 6.85
CA VAL A 44 -1.27 -8.49 5.45
C VAL A 44 -1.48 -9.97 5.16
N ASP A 45 -2.34 -10.30 4.19
CA ASP A 45 -2.74 -11.68 3.87
C ASP A 45 -3.17 -12.52 5.09
N GLY A 46 -3.74 -11.84 6.10
CA GLY A 46 -4.20 -12.45 7.34
C GLY A 46 -3.16 -12.51 8.47
N GLU A 47 -1.88 -12.24 8.20
CA GLU A 47 -0.84 -12.15 9.23
C GLU A 47 -0.82 -10.76 9.88
N THR A 48 -0.80 -10.70 11.21
CA THR A 48 -0.76 -9.42 11.93
C THR A 48 0.64 -8.83 11.90
N ILE A 49 0.77 -7.65 11.30
CA ILE A 49 2.06 -6.94 11.19
C ILE A 49 2.22 -5.83 12.23
N GLY A 50 1.15 -5.45 12.92
CA GLY A 50 1.20 -4.49 14.02
C GLY A 50 -0.15 -3.92 14.42
N ILE A 51 -0.15 -3.14 15.50
CA ILE A 51 -1.33 -2.48 16.06
C ILE A 51 -0.97 -1.01 16.33
N THR A 52 -1.76 -0.08 15.81
CA THR A 52 -1.53 1.38 16.00
C THR A 52 -2.83 2.15 16.22
N LYS A 53 -2.74 3.28 16.91
CA LYS A 53 -3.83 4.27 16.98
C LYS A 53 -3.85 5.19 15.76
N ASN A 54 -2.69 5.42 15.14
CA ASN A 54 -2.55 6.32 14.00
C ASN A 54 -2.57 5.54 12.68
N ILE A 55 -3.75 5.15 12.24
CA ILE A 55 -3.94 4.40 10.99
C ILE A 55 -3.58 5.24 9.74
N ASP A 56 -3.76 6.56 9.80
CA ASP A 56 -3.55 7.43 8.65
C ASP A 56 -2.06 7.57 8.29
N GLU A 57 -1.17 7.51 9.28
CA GLU A 57 0.29 7.41 9.06
C GLU A 57 0.64 6.15 8.25
N VAL A 58 0.06 5.01 8.63
CA VAL A 58 0.31 3.73 7.96
C VAL A 58 -0.24 3.71 6.54
N LYS A 59 -1.44 4.26 6.32
CA LYS A 59 -2.01 4.41 4.97
C LYS A 59 -1.13 5.31 4.11
N SER A 60 -0.67 6.43 4.65
CA SER A 60 0.22 7.36 3.94
C SER A 60 1.53 6.67 3.52
N PHE A 61 2.11 5.88 4.42
CA PHE A 61 3.31 5.10 4.11
C PHE A 61 3.08 4.06 2.99
N ILE A 62 1.94 3.36 3.00
CA ILE A 62 1.56 2.42 1.92
C ILE A 62 1.45 3.14 0.58
N GLU A 63 0.82 4.32 0.56
CA GLU A 63 0.70 5.15 -0.64
C GLU A 63 2.06 5.66 -1.14
N GLU A 64 2.96 6.03 -0.24
CA GLU A 64 4.34 6.41 -0.58
C GLU A 64 5.12 5.26 -1.23
N LEU A 65 5.02 4.05 -0.67
CA LEU A 65 5.63 2.84 -1.25
C LEU A 65 5.09 2.57 -2.67
N HIS A 66 3.77 2.66 -2.85
CA HIS A 66 3.14 2.50 -4.16
C HIS A 66 3.65 3.57 -5.15
N LYS A 67 3.66 4.84 -4.75
CA LYS A 67 4.14 5.93 -5.59
C LYS A 67 5.61 5.76 -5.98
N LYS A 68 6.47 5.36 -5.05
CA LYS A 68 7.90 5.11 -5.28
C LYS A 68 8.12 4.01 -6.32
N GLU A 69 7.42 2.88 -6.19
CA GLU A 69 7.53 1.78 -7.14
C GLU A 69 6.92 2.13 -8.51
N LYS A 70 5.84 2.93 -8.55
CA LYS A 70 5.25 3.42 -9.80
C LYS A 70 6.20 4.35 -10.55
N GLN A 71 6.87 5.26 -9.82
CA GLN A 71 7.88 6.15 -10.39
C GLN A 71 9.10 5.38 -10.92
N LYS A 72 9.54 4.35 -10.20
CA LYS A 72 10.67 3.52 -10.59
C LYS A 72 10.41 2.70 -11.85
N THR A 73 9.19 2.16 -11.99
CA THR A 73 8.83 1.28 -13.12
C THR A 73 8.26 2.04 -14.32
N GLY A 74 7.71 3.24 -14.12
CA GLY A 74 7.13 4.07 -15.18
C GLY A 74 5.84 3.50 -15.79
N THR A 75 5.22 2.53 -15.12
CA THR A 75 3.99 1.85 -15.55
C THR A 75 3.06 1.66 -14.36
N ASP A 76 1.84 1.20 -14.60
CA ASP A 76 0.91 0.89 -13.52
C ASP A 76 1.38 -0.29 -12.68
N ILE A 77 1.23 -0.17 -11.37
CA ILE A 77 1.59 -1.21 -10.42
C ILE A 77 0.38 -1.59 -9.56
N VAL A 78 0.35 -2.86 -9.17
CA VAL A 78 -0.63 -3.43 -8.25
C VAL A 78 0.09 -4.03 -7.06
N LEU A 79 -0.51 -3.86 -5.88
CA LEU A 79 -0.10 -4.56 -4.67
C LEU A 79 -0.62 -5.99 -4.73
N ASN A 80 0.24 -6.97 -4.49
CA ASN A 80 -0.14 -8.38 -4.56
C ASN A 80 -0.88 -8.86 -3.31
N GLN A 81 -0.68 -8.19 -2.17
CA GLN A 81 -1.26 -8.59 -0.89
C GLN A 81 -2.55 -7.85 -0.55
N GLN A 82 -3.39 -8.51 0.25
CA GLN A 82 -4.57 -7.91 0.85
C GLN A 82 -4.22 -7.31 2.22
N ILE A 83 -4.30 -5.98 2.32
CA ILE A 83 -4.15 -5.26 3.59
C ILE A 83 -5.53 -5.03 4.20
N LYS A 84 -5.69 -5.37 5.48
CA LYS A 84 -6.91 -5.09 6.27
C LYS A 84 -6.57 -4.32 7.53
N PHE A 85 -7.52 -3.49 7.92
CA PHE A 85 -7.47 -2.71 9.15
C PHE A 85 -8.69 -3.07 9.99
N GLU A 86 -8.46 -3.68 11.14
CA GLU A 86 -9.52 -4.10 12.07
C GLU A 86 -9.47 -3.24 13.33
N ARG A 87 -10.60 -2.60 13.67
CA ARG A 87 -10.70 -1.85 14.92
C ARG A 87 -10.75 -2.84 16.09
N VAL A 88 -9.81 -2.73 17.01
CA VAL A 88 -9.65 -3.63 18.16
C VAL A 88 -9.57 -2.85 19.46
N ARG A 89 -9.96 -3.48 20.57
CA ARG A 89 -9.76 -2.94 21.91
C ARG A 89 -8.46 -3.50 22.47
N VAL A 90 -7.50 -2.63 22.77
CA VAL A 90 -6.16 -3.02 23.23
C VAL A 90 -5.64 -2.04 24.27
N SER A 91 -4.70 -2.50 25.10
CA SER A 91 -3.96 -1.63 25.99
C SER A 91 -2.82 -0.91 25.25
N ASN A 92 -2.35 0.22 25.79
CA ASN A 92 -1.21 0.95 25.20
C ASN A 92 0.08 0.11 25.10
N LYS A 93 0.21 -0.98 25.89
CA LYS A 93 1.38 -1.88 25.87
C LYS A 93 1.42 -2.80 24.66
N GLU A 94 0.28 -3.00 24.00
CA GLU A 94 0.13 -3.84 22.81
C GLU A 94 0.32 -3.03 21.51
N LEU A 95 0.46 -1.71 21.62
CA LEU A 95 0.77 -0.86 20.47
C LEU A 95 2.16 -1.21 19.95
N THR A 96 2.23 -1.37 18.64
CA THR A 96 3.46 -1.62 17.93
C THR A 96 4.11 -0.30 17.57
N ASP A 97 5.42 -0.21 17.78
CA ASP A 97 6.21 0.93 17.32
C ASP A 97 6.03 1.14 15.81
N VAL A 98 5.80 2.38 15.39
CA VAL A 98 5.45 2.68 14.00
C VAL A 98 6.56 2.30 13.02
N HIS A 99 7.84 2.41 13.42
CA HIS A 99 8.96 2.01 12.57
C HIS A 99 9.02 0.50 12.38
N LYS A 100 8.57 -0.29 13.37
CA LYS A 100 8.41 -1.74 13.21
C LYS A 100 7.30 -2.07 12.24
N ILE A 101 6.19 -1.33 12.28
CA ILE A 101 5.09 -1.50 11.31
C ILE A 101 5.59 -1.22 9.89
N TYR A 102 6.37 -0.14 9.70
CA TYR A 102 6.96 0.18 8.40
C TYR A 102 7.91 -0.90 7.89
N ALA A 103 8.82 -1.38 8.73
CA ALA A 103 9.72 -2.48 8.37
C ALA A 103 8.95 -3.76 8.02
N ASN A 104 7.90 -4.09 8.77
CA ASN A 104 7.06 -5.25 8.48
C ASN A 104 6.30 -5.09 7.16
N LEU A 105 5.80 -3.90 6.85
CA LEU A 105 5.17 -3.60 5.56
C LEU A 105 6.17 -3.73 4.40
N GLU A 106 7.36 -3.16 4.52
CA GLU A 106 8.40 -3.26 3.49
C GLU A 106 8.78 -4.71 3.19
N ASN A 107 8.82 -5.56 4.23
CA ASN A 107 9.14 -6.98 4.07
C ASN A 107 7.98 -7.82 3.52
N ALA A 108 6.73 -7.49 3.86
CA ALA A 108 5.56 -8.26 3.45
C ALA A 108 5.01 -7.84 2.08
N MET A 109 5.17 -6.57 1.70
CA MET A 109 4.61 -6.04 0.47
C MET A 109 5.43 -6.46 -0.76
N SER A 110 4.72 -6.89 -1.80
CA SER A 110 5.27 -7.13 -3.12
C SER A 110 4.38 -6.50 -4.17
N PHE A 111 5.00 -5.89 -5.17
CA PHE A 111 4.31 -5.22 -6.25
C PHE A 111 4.48 -6.01 -7.54
N SER A 112 3.45 -5.96 -8.38
CA SER A 112 3.51 -6.38 -9.77
C SER A 112 3.28 -5.18 -10.66
N CYS A 113 4.10 -5.01 -11.69
CA CYS A 113 3.95 -3.95 -12.67
C CYS A 113 3.32 -4.49 -13.95
N LYS A 114 2.50 -3.66 -14.58
CA LYS A 114 1.92 -3.92 -15.90
C LYS A 114 3.01 -3.83 -16.97
N ALA A 115 3.23 -4.90 -17.72
CA ALA A 115 4.30 -4.98 -18.71
C ALA A 115 3.85 -5.72 -19.98
N ALA A 116 4.53 -5.45 -21.08
CA ALA A 116 4.42 -6.20 -22.33
C ALA A 116 5.48 -7.31 -22.33
N ALA A 117 5.05 -8.54 -22.06
CA ALA A 117 5.89 -9.72 -22.05
C ALA A 117 6.09 -10.25 -23.47
N ILE A 118 7.35 -10.41 -23.87
CA ILE A 118 7.73 -11.10 -25.10
C ILE A 118 7.82 -12.59 -24.79
N ILE A 119 6.93 -13.34 -25.42
CA ILE A 119 6.82 -14.80 -25.32
C ILE A 119 7.34 -15.39 -26.63
N VAL A 120 8.27 -16.34 -26.55
CA VAL A 120 8.84 -17.04 -27.71
C VAL A 120 8.61 -18.53 -27.53
N ASP A 121 7.94 -19.16 -28.49
CA ASP A 121 7.55 -20.58 -28.43
C ASP A 121 6.83 -20.94 -27.11
N GLY A 122 5.95 -20.05 -26.66
CA GLY A 122 5.18 -20.20 -25.42
C GLY A 122 5.95 -19.94 -24.12
N LYS A 123 7.24 -19.56 -24.18
CA LYS A 123 8.07 -19.27 -22.99
C LYS A 123 8.27 -17.78 -22.79
N PHE A 124 8.18 -17.34 -21.54
CA PHE A 124 8.55 -15.97 -21.17
C PHE A 124 10.05 -15.76 -21.39
N VAL A 125 10.41 -14.76 -22.20
CA VAL A 125 11.81 -14.41 -22.45
C VAL A 125 12.18 -13.10 -21.75
N THR A 126 11.39 -12.05 -21.97
CA THR A 126 11.64 -10.73 -21.38
C THR A 126 10.37 -9.88 -21.37
N ALA A 127 10.39 -8.74 -20.68
CA ALA A 127 9.26 -7.82 -20.65
C ALA A 127 9.69 -6.35 -20.63
N LEU A 128 8.95 -5.52 -21.37
CA LEU A 128 9.15 -4.08 -21.44
C LEU A 128 7.94 -3.32 -20.90
N LYS A 129 8.11 -2.00 -20.71
CA LYS A 129 7.11 -1.16 -20.06
C LYS A 129 5.74 -1.18 -20.75
N ASN A 130 5.73 -1.33 -22.06
CA ASN A 130 4.53 -1.34 -22.88
C ASN A 130 4.76 -2.03 -24.22
N GLU A 131 3.66 -2.30 -24.92
CA GLU A 131 3.65 -3.00 -26.20
C GLU A 131 4.41 -2.24 -27.30
N GLU A 132 4.41 -0.90 -27.25
CA GLU A 132 5.15 -0.07 -28.21
C GLU A 132 6.67 -0.33 -28.14
N GLU A 133 7.24 -0.36 -26.93
CA GLU A 133 8.66 -0.68 -26.76
C GLU A 133 8.97 -2.12 -27.14
N ALA A 134 8.12 -3.07 -26.77
CA ALA A 134 8.29 -4.47 -27.17
C ALA A 134 8.31 -4.65 -28.69
N ASN A 135 7.38 -4.01 -29.41
CA ASN A 135 7.36 -4.02 -30.86
C ASN A 135 8.62 -3.37 -31.45
N LYS A 136 9.05 -2.21 -30.94
CA LYS A 136 10.27 -1.53 -31.41
C LYS A 136 11.52 -2.42 -31.25
N VAL A 137 11.63 -3.16 -30.14
CA VAL A 137 12.74 -4.10 -29.91
C VAL A 137 12.72 -5.21 -30.96
N LEU A 138 11.56 -5.82 -31.21
CA LEU A 138 11.40 -6.88 -32.20
C LEU A 138 11.67 -6.38 -33.64
N GLU A 139 11.20 -5.19 -34.00
CA GLU A 139 11.50 -4.57 -35.30
C GLU A 139 12.98 -4.29 -35.47
N MET A 140 13.65 -3.74 -34.45
CA MET A 140 15.09 -3.49 -34.50
C MET A 140 15.88 -4.79 -34.62
N LEU A 141 15.42 -5.86 -33.96
CA LEU A 141 16.01 -7.19 -34.10
C LEU A 141 15.85 -7.72 -35.52
N LYS A 142 14.66 -7.65 -36.12
CA LYS A 142 14.43 -8.07 -37.53
C LYS A 142 15.31 -7.28 -38.49
N ASN A 143 15.33 -5.96 -38.37
CA ASN A 143 16.10 -5.08 -39.27
C ASN A 143 17.61 -5.37 -39.22
N LYS A 144 18.13 -5.82 -38.09
CA LYS A 144 19.54 -6.22 -37.96
C LYS A 144 19.91 -7.45 -38.80
N TYR A 145 18.96 -8.36 -39.06
CA TYR A 145 19.17 -9.58 -39.85
C TYR A 145 18.58 -9.52 -41.26
N ALA A 146 17.86 -8.44 -41.60
CA ALA A 146 17.32 -8.23 -42.93
C ALA A 146 18.46 -8.01 -43.93
N ARG A 147 18.60 -8.91 -44.92
CA ARG A 147 19.51 -8.76 -46.06
C ARG A 147 18.71 -8.27 -47.27
N ASP A 148 18.37 -6.98 -47.26
CA ASP A 148 17.73 -6.26 -48.38
C ASP A 148 16.38 -6.82 -48.87
N SER A 149 15.67 -7.61 -48.05
CA SER A 149 14.35 -8.14 -48.39
C SER A 149 13.31 -7.75 -47.35
N ASP A 150 12.16 -7.27 -47.82
CA ASP A 150 10.97 -6.94 -47.02
C ASP A 150 10.31 -8.17 -46.35
N ARG A 151 10.93 -9.35 -46.42
CA ARG A 151 10.38 -10.63 -45.94
C ARG A 151 11.20 -11.25 -44.81
N THR A 152 11.68 -10.43 -43.87
CA THR A 152 12.34 -10.93 -42.66
C THR A 152 11.29 -11.26 -41.60
N TYR A 153 11.27 -12.50 -41.12
CA TYR A 153 10.33 -12.97 -40.10
C TYR A 153 11.05 -13.83 -39.07
N PHE A 154 10.46 -13.95 -37.87
CA PHE A 154 10.93 -14.87 -36.84
C PHE A 154 10.48 -16.28 -37.17
N LYS A 155 11.39 -17.25 -37.02
CA LYS A 155 11.05 -18.67 -37.21
C LYS A 155 10.21 -19.19 -36.05
N GLU A 156 10.49 -18.68 -34.86
CA GLU A 156 9.82 -18.96 -33.60
C GLU A 156 8.46 -18.24 -33.52
N ASP A 157 7.54 -18.78 -32.72
CA ASP A 157 6.25 -18.14 -32.42
C ASP A 157 6.46 -17.02 -31.39
N VAL A 158 6.59 -15.79 -31.88
CA VAL A 158 6.79 -14.59 -31.06
C VAL A 158 5.46 -13.89 -30.81
N LYS A 159 5.10 -13.74 -29.54
CA LYS A 159 3.90 -13.03 -29.08
C LYS A 159 4.24 -11.97 -28.06
N ILE A 160 3.46 -10.89 -28.08
CA ILE A 160 3.46 -9.89 -27.02
C ILE A 160 2.18 -10.09 -26.22
N GLU A 161 2.32 -10.29 -24.91
CA GLU A 161 1.20 -10.45 -24.00
C GLU A 161 1.29 -9.42 -22.87
N GLU A 162 0.20 -8.74 -22.59
CA GLU A 162 0.09 -7.86 -21.41
C GLU A 162 0.01 -8.72 -20.14
N LYS A 163 0.96 -8.53 -19.21
CA LYS A 163 1.02 -9.28 -17.95
C LYS A 163 1.38 -8.37 -16.78
N TYR A 164 0.89 -8.75 -15.60
CA TYR A 164 1.40 -8.23 -14.33
C TYR A 164 2.56 -9.11 -13.88
N ILE A 165 3.76 -8.53 -13.78
CA ILE A 165 4.98 -9.25 -13.43
C ILE A 165 5.73 -8.53 -12.30
N PRO A 166 6.56 -9.24 -11.51
CA PRO A 166 7.45 -8.58 -10.57
C PRO A 166 8.38 -7.56 -11.29
N PRO A 167 8.56 -6.32 -10.76
CA PRO A 167 9.38 -5.27 -11.37
C PRO A 167 10.81 -5.68 -11.74
N LYS A 168 11.38 -6.68 -11.07
CA LYS A 168 12.72 -7.22 -11.39
C LYS A 168 12.82 -7.86 -12.79
N TYR A 169 11.69 -8.21 -13.40
CA TYR A 169 11.64 -8.77 -14.76
C TYR A 169 11.34 -7.71 -15.83
N LEU A 170 11.07 -6.47 -15.42
CA LEU A 170 10.91 -5.34 -16.32
C LEU A 170 12.31 -4.83 -16.69
N VAL A 171 12.63 -4.88 -17.99
CA VAL A 171 13.96 -4.48 -18.48
C VAL A 171 13.88 -3.26 -19.38
N SER A 172 15.03 -2.61 -19.56
CA SER A 172 15.17 -1.51 -20.52
C SER A 172 15.16 -2.00 -21.98
N PHE A 173 14.91 -1.10 -22.92
CA PHE A 173 15.00 -1.37 -24.36
C PHE A 173 16.33 -2.01 -24.77
N GLU A 174 17.45 -1.48 -24.29
CA GLU A 174 18.79 -1.99 -24.60
C GLU A 174 19.04 -3.39 -24.02
N GLU A 175 18.56 -3.64 -22.82
CA GLU A 175 18.70 -4.92 -22.15
C GLU A 175 17.84 -6.00 -22.80
N ALA A 176 16.61 -5.66 -23.21
CA ALA A 176 15.76 -6.55 -23.99
C ALA A 176 16.43 -6.98 -25.30
N LEU A 177 17.05 -6.04 -26.03
CA LEU A 177 17.82 -6.36 -27.24
C LEU A 177 18.98 -7.31 -26.96
N LYS A 178 19.70 -7.12 -25.84
CA LYS A 178 20.80 -8.02 -25.45
C LYS A 178 20.28 -9.42 -25.14
N ILE A 179 19.17 -9.54 -24.40
CA ILE A 179 18.56 -10.83 -24.05
C ILE A 179 18.12 -11.56 -25.32
N LEU A 180 17.42 -10.88 -26.22
CA LEU A 180 16.87 -11.50 -27.44
C LEU A 180 17.91 -11.81 -28.52
N GLN A 181 19.14 -11.27 -28.41
CA GLN A 181 20.25 -11.60 -29.31
C GLN A 181 21.07 -12.79 -28.83
N GLN A 182 20.84 -13.29 -27.61
CA GLN A 182 21.51 -14.48 -27.13
C GLN A 182 20.94 -15.72 -27.85
N PRO A 183 21.82 -16.66 -28.24
CA PRO A 183 21.45 -17.88 -28.96
C PRO A 183 20.65 -18.86 -28.09
#